data_AF-A0A954U0E5-F1
#
_entry.id   AF-A0A954U0E5-F1
#
_cell.length_a   1.000
_cell.length_b   1.000
_cell.length_c   1.000
_cell.angle_alpha   90.00
_cell.angle_beta   90.00
_cell.angle_gamma   90.00
#
_symmetry.space_group_name_H-M   'P 1'
#
loop_
_entity.id
_entity.type
_entity.pdbx_description
1 polymer ?
#
loop_
_entity_poly.entity_id
_entity_poly.type
_entity_poly.pdbx_seq_one_letter_code
_entity_poly.pdbx_strand_id
1 'polypeptide(L)'
;MPPAKLTPEVVVQRRVTNCLRVVLAVQCGGMAARYLFVPFEQESDFFSTLVFDWEWPETLAQRYEDVGMWAMMVCGLALLVFPLVERILRYASSGPVPTLPARLWQPLPLLFITCWMLTIALFSMWRGGPYAEWVLGEWAARFAVPLALLAFLPTRAHPRIPERRMTDWIGILRFATAMTFVVHGWKALEHYPPFMDLVFGTFQRADLPEPQQVDVQAALTVIGVLDLLVAALIVMTRWPGVAFYMATWGFITAASRVTSAGWNAYAEMLLRAANGGVPLVLFLYWTGLRTLERKAASENEQANDWNTEGYEDGDEVHESERRVG
;
A
#
# COMPACT_ATOMS: atom_id res chain seq x y z
N MET A 1 16.86 20.01 25.49
CA MET A 1 16.84 18.55 25.75
C MET A 1 17.03 17.82 24.44
N PRO A 2 17.93 16.83 24.35
CA PRO A 2 18.06 16.00 23.15
C PRO A 2 16.75 15.23 22.89
N PRO A 3 16.36 15.01 21.62
CA PRO A 3 15.15 14.25 21.31
C PRO A 3 15.27 12.83 21.86
N ALA A 4 14.21 12.36 22.52
CA ALA A 4 14.15 10.98 23.02
C ALA A 4 14.40 10.00 21.86
N LYS A 5 15.31 9.04 22.07
CA LYS A 5 15.58 7.97 21.08
C LYS A 5 14.29 7.20 20.83
N LEU A 6 13.88 7.08 19.57
CA LEU A 6 12.70 6.29 19.20
C LEU A 6 12.99 4.82 19.45
N THR A 7 12.01 4.10 20.00
CA THR A 7 12.13 2.64 20.09
C THR A 7 12.09 2.04 18.69
N PRO A 8 12.78 0.91 18.45
CA PRO A 8 12.81 0.28 17.13
C PRO A 8 11.42 -0.04 16.55
N GLU A 9 10.43 -0.40 17.38
CA GLU A 9 9.04 -0.66 16.95
C GLU A 9 8.40 0.60 16.38
N VAL A 10 8.62 1.76 17.02
CA VAL A 10 8.11 3.05 16.55
C VAL A 10 8.72 3.42 15.20
N VAL A 11 9.97 3.03 14.94
CA VAL A 11 10.61 3.21 13.63
C VAL A 11 9.89 2.39 12.56
N VAL A 12 9.58 1.12 12.84
CA VAL A 12 8.85 0.24 11.90
C VAL A 12 7.44 0.78 11.64
N GLN A 13 6.69 1.13 12.69
CA GLN A 13 5.35 1.72 12.57
C GLN A 13 5.39 2.99 11.70
N ARG A 14 6.36 3.87 11.94
CA ARG A 14 6.50 5.12 11.17
C ARG A 14 6.80 4.87 9.70
N ARG A 15 7.65 3.89 9.38
CA ARG A 15 7.97 3.51 7.99
C ARG A 15 6.72 3.00 7.27
N VAL A 16 5.97 2.10 7.90
CA VAL A 16 4.72 1.56 7.35
C VAL A 16 3.70 2.68 7.10
N THR A 17 3.40 3.50 8.11
CA THR A 17 2.40 4.57 7.98
C THR A 17 2.81 5.61 6.94
N ASN A 18 4.10 5.96 6.84
CA ASN A 18 4.57 6.88 5.81
C ASN A 18 4.46 6.27 4.41
N CYS A 19 4.79 4.99 4.25
CA CYS A 19 4.64 4.29 2.98
C CYS A 19 3.17 4.27 2.53
N LEU A 20 2.24 3.92 3.43
CA LEU A 20 0.79 3.97 3.14
C LEU A 20 0.31 5.37 2.74
N ARG A 21 0.80 6.44 3.40
CA ARG A 21 0.45 7.82 3.03
C ARG A 21 0.92 8.20 1.63
N VAL A 22 2.14 7.79 1.26
CA VAL A 22 2.67 8.03 -0.09
C VAL A 22 1.83 7.28 -1.12
N VAL A 23 1.58 5.98 -0.88
CA VAL A 23 0.74 5.15 -1.76
C VAL A 23 -0.65 5.76 -1.94
N LEU A 24 -1.30 6.18 -0.84
CA LEU A 24 -2.61 6.82 -0.89
C LEU A 24 -2.58 8.12 -1.70
N ALA A 25 -1.61 8.99 -1.45
CA ALA A 25 -1.49 10.27 -2.15
C ALA A 25 -1.26 10.08 -3.65
N VAL A 26 -0.39 9.15 -4.03
CA VAL A 26 -0.13 8.81 -5.44
C VAL A 26 -1.39 8.26 -6.11
N GLN A 27 -2.10 7.34 -5.45
CA GLN A 27 -3.34 6.77 -5.97
C GLN A 27 -4.45 7.82 -6.12
N CYS A 28 -4.64 8.69 -5.13
CA CYS A 28 -5.59 9.79 -5.21
C CYS A 28 -5.23 10.75 -6.35
N GLY A 29 -3.94 11.06 -6.52
CA GLY A 29 -3.45 11.86 -7.64
C GLY A 29 -3.69 11.19 -8.99
N GLY A 30 -3.49 9.87 -9.09
CA GLY A 30 -3.78 9.09 -10.29
C GLY A 30 -5.27 9.07 -10.63
N MET A 31 -6.13 8.85 -9.63
CA MET A 31 -7.59 8.88 -9.81
C MET A 31 -8.08 10.24 -10.31
N ALA A 32 -7.64 11.31 -9.65
CA ALA A 32 -8.00 12.67 -10.04
C ALA A 32 -7.43 13.02 -11.43
N ALA A 33 -6.19 12.65 -11.71
CA ALA A 33 -5.56 12.92 -13.00
C ALA A 33 -6.30 12.24 -14.16
N ARG A 34 -6.76 11.00 -13.95
CA ARG A 34 -7.51 10.24 -14.96
C ARG A 34 -8.72 11.02 -15.44
N TYR A 35 -9.55 11.50 -14.52
CA TYR A 35 -10.83 12.11 -14.87
C TYR A 35 -10.75 13.63 -15.11
N LEU A 36 -9.80 14.35 -14.48
CA LEU A 36 -9.69 15.80 -14.62
C LEU A 36 -8.76 16.26 -15.75
N PHE A 37 -7.72 15.48 -16.07
CA PHE A 37 -6.63 15.97 -16.93
C PHE A 37 -6.37 15.11 -18.16
N VAL A 38 -6.79 13.84 -18.18
CA VAL A 38 -6.62 12.98 -19.35
C VAL A 38 -7.82 13.16 -20.30
N PRO A 39 -7.61 13.58 -21.56
CA PRO A 39 -8.71 13.94 -22.45
C PRO A 39 -9.55 12.76 -22.96
N PHE A 40 -9.03 11.52 -22.87
CA PHE A 40 -9.66 10.35 -23.45
C PHE A 40 -10.41 9.46 -22.45
N GLU A 41 -10.33 9.77 -21.15
CA GLU A 41 -10.93 8.94 -20.08
C GLU A 41 -11.64 9.82 -19.03
N GLN A 42 -12.40 10.81 -19.49
CA GLN A 42 -13.08 11.76 -18.60
C GLN A 42 -14.31 11.17 -17.92
N GLU A 43 -14.92 10.14 -18.49
CA GLU A 43 -16.17 9.57 -17.99
C GLU A 43 -15.90 8.34 -17.12
N SER A 44 -16.26 8.40 -15.83
CA SER A 44 -16.33 7.19 -15.00
C SER A 44 -17.66 6.46 -15.14
N ASP A 45 -17.69 5.23 -14.66
CA ASP A 45 -18.95 4.48 -14.50
C ASP A 45 -19.93 5.17 -13.52
N PHE A 46 -19.43 5.96 -12.57
CA PHE A 46 -20.28 6.80 -11.72
C PHE A 46 -20.98 7.87 -12.56
N PHE A 47 -20.22 8.67 -13.33
CA PHE A 47 -20.78 9.70 -14.21
C PHE A 47 -21.79 9.11 -15.19
N SER A 48 -21.40 8.04 -15.89
CA SER A 48 -22.28 7.43 -16.86
C SER A 48 -23.56 6.85 -16.25
N THR A 49 -23.51 6.29 -15.03
CA THR A 49 -24.73 5.82 -14.36
C THR A 49 -25.66 6.99 -14.02
N LEU A 50 -25.11 8.12 -13.54
CA LEU A 50 -25.90 9.31 -13.27
C LEU A 50 -26.61 9.81 -14.54
N VAL A 51 -25.91 9.87 -15.67
CA VAL A 51 -26.44 10.43 -16.93
C VAL A 51 -27.41 9.46 -17.61
N PHE A 52 -27.01 8.20 -17.81
CA PHE A 52 -27.75 7.27 -18.66
C PHE A 52 -28.81 6.48 -17.90
N ASP A 53 -28.56 6.10 -16.65
CA ASP A 53 -29.51 5.27 -15.89
C ASP A 53 -30.44 6.12 -15.02
N TRP A 54 -29.95 7.26 -14.51
CA TRP A 54 -30.72 8.14 -13.63
C TRP A 54 -31.14 9.45 -14.28
N GLU A 55 -30.83 9.64 -15.55
CA GLU A 55 -31.25 10.80 -16.37
C GLU A 55 -30.85 12.15 -15.76
N TRP A 56 -29.73 12.22 -15.04
CA TRP A 56 -29.22 13.49 -14.53
C TRP A 56 -28.74 14.37 -15.70
N PRO A 57 -28.91 15.69 -15.62
CA PRO A 57 -28.28 16.59 -16.57
C PRO A 57 -26.76 16.37 -16.58
N GLU A 58 -26.17 16.21 -17.77
CA GLU A 58 -24.74 15.95 -17.97
C GLU A 58 -23.84 16.92 -17.19
N THR A 59 -24.18 18.22 -17.27
CA THR A 59 -23.46 19.29 -16.55
C THR A 59 -23.49 19.13 -15.02
N LEU A 60 -24.56 18.54 -14.49
CA LEU A 60 -24.69 18.27 -13.05
C LEU A 60 -23.86 17.03 -12.68
N ALA A 61 -23.99 15.94 -13.44
CA ALA A 61 -23.22 14.72 -13.21
C ALA A 61 -21.71 14.97 -13.26
N GLN A 62 -21.23 15.69 -14.29
CA GLN A 62 -19.82 16.08 -14.42
C GLN A 62 -19.36 16.91 -13.22
N ARG A 63 -20.16 17.89 -12.78
CA ARG A 63 -19.80 18.72 -11.62
C ARG A 63 -19.64 17.90 -10.35
N TYR A 64 -20.51 16.91 -10.11
CA TYR A 64 -20.39 16.05 -8.93
C TYR A 64 -19.14 15.17 -8.99
N GLU A 65 -18.84 14.60 -10.15
CA GLU A 65 -17.61 13.85 -10.35
C GLU A 65 -16.37 14.73 -10.15
N ASP A 66 -16.29 15.88 -10.82
CA ASP A 66 -15.17 16.82 -10.72
C ASP A 66 -14.90 17.21 -9.26
N VAL A 67 -15.95 17.57 -8.52
CA VAL A 67 -15.85 17.92 -7.09
C VAL A 67 -15.29 16.74 -6.30
N GLY A 68 -15.77 15.53 -6.55
CA GLY A 68 -15.27 14.32 -5.90
C GLY A 68 -13.79 14.05 -6.20
N MET A 69 -13.36 14.23 -7.45
CA MET A 69 -11.98 14.03 -7.88
C MET A 69 -11.03 15.09 -7.31
N TRP A 70 -11.42 16.36 -7.33
CA TRP A 70 -10.67 17.44 -6.67
C TRP A 70 -10.56 17.21 -5.17
N ALA A 71 -11.66 16.84 -4.51
CA ALA A 71 -11.67 16.52 -3.09
C ALA A 71 -10.74 15.33 -2.78
N MET A 72 -10.74 14.29 -3.61
CA MET A 72 -9.85 13.13 -3.45
C MET A 72 -8.38 13.53 -3.55
N MET A 73 -8.01 14.34 -4.55
CA MET A 73 -6.64 14.83 -4.71
C MET A 73 -6.18 15.68 -3.53
N VAL A 74 -7.01 16.65 -3.11
CA VAL A 74 -6.71 17.53 -1.98
C VAL A 74 -6.58 16.73 -0.68
N CYS A 75 -7.50 15.79 -0.43
CA CYS A 75 -7.44 14.91 0.73
C CYS A 75 -6.17 14.04 0.74
N GLY A 76 -5.82 13.43 -0.40
CA GLY A 76 -4.61 12.63 -0.53
C GLY A 76 -3.33 13.42 -0.26
N LEU A 77 -3.22 14.62 -0.87
CA LEU A 77 -2.07 15.50 -0.68
C LEU A 77 -1.98 16.02 0.75
N ALA A 78 -3.11 16.43 1.34
CA ALA A 78 -3.20 16.88 2.73
C ALA A 78 -2.69 15.81 3.71
N LEU A 79 -3.13 14.56 3.55
CA LEU A 79 -2.72 13.44 4.40
C LEU A 79 -1.22 13.13 4.31
N LEU A 80 -0.57 13.47 3.20
CA LEU A 80 0.88 13.34 3.02
C LEU A 80 1.65 14.54 3.60
N VAL A 81 1.20 15.77 3.30
CA VAL A 81 1.93 17.01 3.59
C VAL A 81 1.80 17.45 5.04
N PHE A 82 0.61 17.38 5.64
CA PHE A 82 0.41 17.91 6.99
C PHE A 82 1.28 17.24 8.07
N PRO A 83 1.47 15.90 8.10
CA PRO A 83 2.39 15.28 9.05
C PRO A 83 3.86 15.65 8.84
N LEU A 84 4.24 16.10 7.64
CA LEU A 84 5.58 16.64 7.36
C LEU A 84 5.71 18.06 7.92
N VAL A 85 4.74 18.93 7.62
CA VAL A 85 4.69 20.31 8.12
C VAL A 85 4.68 20.33 9.64
N GLU A 86 3.86 19.49 10.28
CA GLU A 86 3.81 19.39 11.74
C GLU A 86 5.17 19.01 12.35
N ARG A 87 5.92 18.12 11.70
CA ARG A 87 7.29 17.75 12.15
C ARG A 87 8.26 18.92 12.03
N ILE A 88 8.20 19.66 10.93
CA ILE A 88 9.06 20.83 10.71
C ILE A 88 8.74 21.92 11.73
N LEU A 89 7.46 22.23 11.96
CA LEU A 89 7.04 23.22 12.94
C LEU A 89 7.43 22.84 14.38
N ARG A 90 7.29 21.57 14.77
CA ARG A 90 7.74 21.06 16.08
C ARG A 90 9.25 21.13 16.24
N TYR A 91 10.02 21.02 15.16
CA TYR A 91 11.47 21.17 15.20
C TYR A 91 11.89 22.65 15.31
N ALA A 92 11.19 23.54 14.59
CA ALA A 92 11.50 24.96 14.55
C ALA A 92 11.05 25.73 15.81
N SER A 93 10.03 25.25 16.51
CA SER A 93 9.50 25.92 17.70
C SER A 93 10.12 25.35 18.98
N SER A 94 10.65 26.24 19.81
CA SER A 94 11.12 25.92 21.17
C SER A 94 9.98 25.73 22.18
N GLY A 95 8.72 25.86 21.74
CA GLY A 95 7.52 25.88 22.59
C GLY A 95 6.44 24.88 22.13
N PRO A 96 5.33 24.77 22.88
CA PRO A 96 4.22 23.92 22.50
C PRO A 96 3.59 24.43 21.20
N VAL A 97 3.84 23.74 20.09
CA VAL A 97 3.11 23.98 18.84
C VAL A 97 1.62 23.74 19.14
N PRO A 98 0.72 24.69 18.84
CA PRO A 98 -0.70 24.39 18.86
C PRO A 98 -0.93 23.27 17.87
N THR A 99 -1.11 22.05 18.38
CA THR A 99 -1.48 20.93 17.54
C THR A 99 -2.91 21.23 17.08
N LEU A 100 -3.05 21.75 15.86
CA LEU A 100 -4.27 21.57 15.07
C LEU A 100 -4.74 20.15 15.37
N PRO A 101 -5.98 19.92 15.82
CA PRO A 101 -6.39 18.63 16.34
C PRO A 101 -6.24 17.57 15.24
N ALA A 102 -5.05 16.96 15.16
CA ALA A 102 -4.67 15.96 14.18
C ALA A 102 -5.63 14.78 14.20
N ARG A 103 -6.25 14.61 15.36
CA ARG A 103 -7.31 13.66 15.70
C ARG A 103 -8.63 13.90 14.97
N LEU A 104 -8.97 15.14 14.63
CA LEU A 104 -10.24 15.47 13.96
C LEU A 104 -10.07 15.63 12.44
N TRP A 105 -8.93 16.13 11.99
CA TRP A 105 -8.77 16.42 10.56
C TRP A 105 -8.34 15.22 9.72
N GLN A 106 -7.67 14.18 10.26
CA GLN A 106 -7.25 13.01 9.47
C GLN A 106 -8.37 11.99 9.16
N PRO A 107 -9.30 11.68 10.09
CA PRO A 107 -10.34 10.69 9.83
C PRO A 107 -11.28 11.08 8.68
N LEU A 108 -11.67 12.35 8.58
CA LEU A 108 -12.65 12.81 7.59
C LEU A 108 -12.15 12.63 6.13
N PRO A 109 -10.94 13.08 5.75
CA PRO A 109 -10.34 12.78 4.45
C PRO A 109 -10.22 11.29 4.17
N LEU A 110 -9.81 10.47 5.15
CA LEU A 110 -9.66 9.03 4.97
C LEU A 110 -11.00 8.34 4.74
N LEU A 111 -12.04 8.72 5.50
CA LEU A 111 -13.41 8.24 5.30
C LEU A 111 -13.95 8.67 3.95
N PHE A 112 -13.79 9.94 3.58
CA PHE A 112 -14.19 10.45 2.27
C PHE A 112 -13.53 9.65 1.13
N ILE A 113 -12.20 9.50 1.15
CA ILE A 113 -11.47 8.73 0.14
C ILE A 113 -11.96 7.28 0.09
N THR A 114 -12.16 6.63 1.24
CA THR A 114 -12.66 5.26 1.31
C THR A 114 -14.04 5.14 0.67
N CYS A 115 -14.98 6.00 1.06
CA CYS A 115 -16.33 6.01 0.53
C CYS A 115 -16.33 6.29 -0.98
N TRP A 116 -15.56 7.28 -1.45
CA TRP A 116 -15.50 7.62 -2.87
C TRP A 116 -14.94 6.47 -3.72
N MET A 117 -13.86 5.81 -3.30
CA MET A 117 -13.31 4.66 -4.02
C MET A 117 -14.27 3.48 -4.06
N LEU A 118 -14.96 3.20 -2.94
CA LEU A 118 -15.99 2.17 -2.90
C LEU A 118 -17.17 2.51 -3.79
N THR A 119 -17.62 3.77 -3.81
CA THR A 119 -18.67 4.24 -4.69
C THR A 119 -18.30 3.96 -6.15
N ILE A 120 -17.15 4.42 -6.64
CA ILE A 120 -16.73 4.17 -8.03
C ILE A 120 -16.64 2.66 -8.31
N ALA A 121 -16.09 1.87 -7.39
CA ALA A 121 -15.99 0.42 -7.56
C ALA A 121 -17.37 -0.25 -7.70
N LEU A 122 -18.35 0.18 -6.89
CA LEU A 122 -19.72 -0.34 -6.93
C LEU A 122 -20.45 0.06 -8.21
N PHE A 123 -20.27 1.30 -8.69
CA PHE A 123 -20.84 1.73 -9.97
C PHE A 123 -20.21 0.99 -11.15
N SER A 124 -18.90 0.73 -11.11
CA SER A 124 -18.23 -0.08 -12.13
C SER A 124 -18.72 -1.54 -12.14
N MET A 125 -18.98 -2.10 -10.95
CA MET A 125 -19.64 -3.41 -10.83
C MET A 125 -21.08 -3.40 -11.37
N TRP A 126 -21.83 -2.32 -11.09
CA TRP A 126 -23.23 -2.18 -11.51
C TRP A 126 -23.41 -2.12 -13.03
N ARG A 127 -22.53 -1.37 -13.72
CA ARG A 127 -22.65 -1.16 -15.17
C ARG A 127 -22.39 -2.41 -16.02
N GLY A 128 -21.85 -3.47 -15.42
CA GLY A 128 -21.85 -4.81 -16.03
C GLY A 128 -20.86 -5.01 -17.18
N GLY A 129 -19.70 -4.34 -17.14
CA GLY A 129 -18.58 -4.69 -18.04
C GLY A 129 -18.05 -6.11 -17.82
N PRO A 130 -17.17 -6.63 -18.70
CA PRO A 130 -16.53 -7.92 -18.50
C PRO A 130 -15.83 -8.00 -17.13
N TYR A 131 -16.16 -9.02 -16.33
CA TYR A 131 -15.68 -9.21 -14.96
C TYR A 131 -16.07 -8.09 -13.98
N ALA A 132 -17.15 -7.35 -14.24
CA ALA A 132 -17.66 -6.31 -13.35
C ALA A 132 -17.91 -6.83 -11.93
N GLU A 133 -18.37 -8.08 -11.80
CA GLU A 133 -18.63 -8.75 -10.52
C GLU A 133 -17.35 -9.01 -9.68
N TRP A 134 -16.16 -8.81 -10.26
CA TRP A 134 -14.86 -9.01 -9.62
C TRP A 134 -14.16 -7.69 -9.27
N VAL A 135 -14.76 -6.53 -9.60
CA VAL A 135 -14.15 -5.20 -9.41
C VAL A 135 -13.75 -4.95 -7.95
N LEU A 136 -14.57 -5.40 -6.99
CA LEU A 136 -14.23 -5.25 -5.57
C LEU A 136 -12.96 -6.02 -5.19
N GLY A 137 -12.75 -7.21 -5.75
CA GLY A 137 -11.54 -8.00 -5.55
C GLY A 137 -10.34 -7.36 -6.26
N GLU A 138 -10.52 -6.88 -7.49
CA GLU A 138 -9.49 -6.17 -8.25
C GLU A 138 -8.99 -4.92 -7.49
N TRP A 139 -9.93 -4.14 -6.92
CA TRP A 139 -9.64 -2.87 -6.26
C TRP A 139 -9.40 -3.03 -4.76
N ALA A 140 -9.34 -4.25 -4.23
CA ALA A 140 -9.23 -4.51 -2.79
C ALA A 140 -8.08 -3.74 -2.14
N ALA A 141 -6.89 -3.75 -2.74
CA ALA A 141 -5.74 -2.99 -2.24
C ALA A 141 -6.02 -1.47 -2.17
N ARG A 142 -6.80 -0.91 -3.11
CA ARG A 142 -7.03 0.53 -3.24
C ARG A 142 -7.81 1.10 -2.06
N PHE A 143 -8.89 0.43 -1.64
CA PHE A 143 -9.69 0.87 -0.49
C PHE A 143 -9.18 0.32 0.84
N ALA A 144 -8.34 -0.73 0.86
CA ALA A 144 -7.70 -1.20 2.09
C ALA A 144 -6.64 -0.21 2.63
N VAL A 145 -5.96 0.54 1.77
CA VAL A 145 -4.97 1.56 2.17
C VAL A 145 -5.57 2.65 3.08
N PRO A 146 -6.62 3.40 2.69
CA PRO A 146 -7.19 4.44 3.55
C PRO A 146 -7.81 3.87 4.83
N LEU A 147 -8.40 2.67 4.78
CA LEU A 147 -8.93 1.97 5.95
C LEU A 147 -7.82 1.61 6.96
N ALA A 148 -6.70 1.05 6.50
CA ALA A 148 -5.56 0.75 7.36
C ALA A 148 -4.97 2.03 7.97
N LEU A 149 -4.83 3.11 7.19
CA LEU A 149 -4.40 4.41 7.71
C LEU A 149 -5.34 4.96 8.77
N LEU A 150 -6.65 4.82 8.58
CA LEU A 150 -7.67 5.24 9.56
C LEU A 150 -7.49 4.48 10.89
N ALA A 151 -7.24 3.17 10.82
CA ALA A 151 -6.98 2.36 12.00
C ALA A 151 -5.64 2.68 12.71
N PHE A 152 -4.66 3.15 11.94
CA PHE A 152 -3.33 3.55 12.42
C PHE A 152 -3.29 4.97 12.99
N LEU A 153 -4.41 5.70 12.99
CA LEU A 153 -4.46 7.00 13.63
C LEU A 153 -4.28 6.89 15.16
N PRO A 154 -3.40 7.72 15.77
CA PRO A 154 -3.21 7.73 17.22
C PRO A 154 -4.45 8.30 17.93
N THR A 155 -4.84 7.68 19.05
CA THR A 155 -6.02 8.10 19.82
C THR A 155 -5.63 8.90 21.08
N ARG A 156 -6.61 9.39 21.85
CA ARG A 156 -6.36 9.99 23.18
C ARG A 156 -5.76 8.98 24.15
N ALA A 157 -6.33 7.79 24.19
CA ALA A 157 -5.91 6.71 25.07
C ALA A 157 -4.58 6.07 24.66
N HIS A 158 -4.29 6.02 23.36
CA HIS A 158 -3.11 5.33 22.82
C HIS A 158 -2.37 6.24 21.82
N PRO A 159 -1.36 7.00 22.28
CA PRO A 159 -0.53 7.81 21.39
C PRO A 159 0.37 6.97 20.46
N ARG A 160 0.51 5.67 20.75
CA ARG A 160 1.16 4.66 19.90
C ARG A 160 0.10 3.72 19.34
N ILE A 161 0.33 3.18 18.15
CA ILE A 161 -0.54 2.16 17.57
C ILE A 161 -0.37 0.88 18.40
N PRO A 162 -1.43 0.33 19.00
CA PRO A 162 -1.35 -0.94 19.71
C PRO A 162 -0.87 -2.05 18.76
N GLU A 163 0.07 -2.88 19.20
CA GLU A 163 0.69 -3.93 18.37
C GLU A 163 -0.34 -4.90 17.78
N ARG A 164 -1.33 -5.31 18.60
CA ARG A 164 -2.44 -6.16 18.14
C ARG A 164 -3.21 -5.51 16.99
N ARG A 165 -3.57 -4.23 17.13
CA ARG A 165 -4.27 -3.47 16.07
C ARG A 165 -3.43 -3.39 14.80
N MET A 166 -2.13 -3.13 14.92
CA MET A 166 -1.21 -3.13 13.78
C MET A 166 -1.24 -4.48 13.06
N THR A 167 -1.12 -5.57 13.82
CA THR A 167 -1.10 -6.95 13.31
C THR A 167 -2.39 -7.31 12.59
N ASP A 168 -3.54 -6.98 13.16
CA ASP A 168 -4.86 -7.26 12.58
C ASP A 168 -5.03 -6.56 11.22
N TRP A 169 -4.69 -5.27 11.15
CA TRP A 169 -4.81 -4.48 9.91
C TRP A 169 -3.75 -4.81 8.87
N ILE A 170 -2.55 -5.25 9.28
CA ILE A 170 -1.60 -5.91 8.37
C ILE A 170 -2.21 -7.19 7.79
N GLY A 171 -2.98 -7.95 8.58
CA GLY A 171 -3.75 -9.11 8.10
C GLY A 171 -4.76 -8.73 7.01
N ILE A 172 -5.51 -7.64 7.20
CA ILE A 172 -6.47 -7.11 6.21
C ILE A 172 -5.74 -6.69 4.92
N LEU A 173 -4.61 -5.97 5.04
CA LEU A 173 -3.80 -5.58 3.88
C LEU A 173 -3.27 -6.80 3.10
N ARG A 174 -2.86 -7.88 3.80
CA ARG A 174 -2.47 -9.14 3.14
C ARG A 174 -3.62 -9.75 2.35
N PHE A 175 -4.80 -9.83 2.93
CA PHE A 175 -5.97 -10.38 2.26
C PHE A 175 -6.37 -9.53 1.05
N ALA A 176 -6.36 -8.20 1.19
CA ALA A 176 -6.61 -7.28 0.09
C ALA A 176 -5.60 -7.45 -1.07
N THR A 177 -4.32 -7.55 -0.75
CA THR A 177 -3.27 -7.87 -1.74
C THR A 177 -3.52 -9.21 -2.42
N ALA A 178 -3.85 -10.25 -1.66
CA ALA A 178 -4.15 -11.57 -2.22
C ALA A 178 -5.35 -11.51 -3.17
N MET A 179 -6.44 -10.85 -2.79
CA MET A 179 -7.63 -10.70 -3.63
C MET A 179 -7.32 -9.96 -4.94
N THR A 180 -6.57 -8.86 -4.89
CA THR A 180 -6.15 -8.14 -6.10
C THR A 180 -5.36 -9.05 -7.04
N PHE A 181 -4.41 -9.85 -6.53
CA PHE A 181 -3.63 -10.78 -7.34
C PHE A 181 -4.45 -11.99 -7.82
N VAL A 182 -5.40 -12.50 -7.03
CA VAL A 182 -6.30 -13.57 -7.48
C VAL A 182 -7.12 -13.12 -8.68
N VAL A 183 -7.74 -11.93 -8.61
CA VAL A 183 -8.57 -11.42 -9.69
C VAL A 183 -7.73 -11.13 -10.95
N HIS A 184 -6.56 -10.51 -10.81
CA HIS A 184 -5.66 -10.31 -11.96
C HIS A 184 -5.14 -11.62 -12.53
N GLY A 185 -4.73 -12.57 -11.68
CA GLY A 185 -4.25 -13.87 -12.10
C GLY A 185 -5.31 -14.64 -12.88
N TRP A 186 -6.57 -14.61 -12.40
CA TRP A 186 -7.70 -15.20 -13.11
C TRP A 186 -7.95 -14.52 -14.47
N LYS A 187 -7.99 -13.18 -14.52
CA LYS A 187 -8.12 -12.43 -15.79
C LYS A 187 -6.99 -12.75 -16.78
N ALA A 188 -5.78 -12.99 -16.30
CA ALA A 188 -4.65 -13.38 -17.14
C ALA A 188 -4.78 -14.81 -17.69
N LEU A 189 -5.27 -15.76 -16.89
CA LEU A 189 -5.56 -17.12 -17.34
C LEU A 189 -6.63 -17.16 -18.44
N GLU A 190 -7.64 -16.30 -18.34
CA GLU A 190 -8.70 -16.12 -19.34
C GLU A 190 -8.29 -15.21 -20.51
N HIS A 191 -7.00 -14.87 -20.61
CA HIS A 191 -6.44 -14.03 -21.68
C HIS A 191 -7.21 -12.72 -21.89
N TYR A 192 -7.60 -12.06 -20.79
CA TYR A 192 -8.42 -10.85 -20.82
C TYR A 192 -7.88 -9.85 -21.86
N PRO A 193 -8.66 -9.40 -22.87
CA PRO A 193 -8.13 -8.65 -24.00
C PRO A 193 -7.31 -7.42 -23.62
N PRO A 194 -7.72 -6.59 -22.64
CA PRO A 194 -6.91 -5.46 -22.18
C PRO A 194 -5.55 -5.82 -21.58
N PHE A 195 -5.26 -7.08 -21.26
CA PHE A 195 -3.91 -7.53 -20.88
C PHE A 195 -3.08 -7.91 -22.10
N MET A 196 -3.68 -8.53 -23.11
CA MET A 196 -3.02 -8.78 -24.39
C MET A 196 -2.60 -7.46 -25.05
N ASP A 197 -3.50 -6.47 -25.05
CA ASP A 197 -3.25 -5.13 -25.62
C ASP A 197 -2.07 -4.42 -24.94
N LEU A 198 -1.80 -4.69 -23.66
CA LEU A 198 -0.62 -4.14 -22.98
C LEU A 198 0.67 -4.71 -23.53
N VAL A 199 0.68 -6.01 -23.81
CA VAL A 199 1.85 -6.68 -24.37
C VAL A 199 2.07 -6.20 -25.81
N PHE A 200 1.05 -6.30 -26.67
CA PHE A 200 1.15 -5.85 -28.06
C PHE A 200 1.52 -4.37 -28.15
N GLY A 201 0.82 -3.50 -27.42
CA GLY A 201 1.11 -2.07 -27.42
C GLY A 201 2.51 -1.73 -26.92
N THR A 202 3.07 -2.52 -25.99
CA THR A 202 4.44 -2.32 -25.51
C THR A 202 5.47 -2.67 -26.59
N PHE A 203 5.29 -3.79 -27.30
CA PHE A 203 6.17 -4.17 -28.41
C PHE A 203 6.08 -3.16 -29.57
N GLN A 204 4.86 -2.80 -29.96
CA GLN A 204 4.61 -1.81 -31.00
C GLN A 204 5.26 -0.47 -30.67
N ARG A 205 5.09 0.03 -29.44
CA ARG A 205 5.65 1.32 -29.02
C ARG A 205 7.17 1.31 -28.86
N ALA A 206 7.75 0.15 -28.58
CA ALA A 206 9.19 -0.04 -28.51
C ALA A 206 9.85 -0.33 -29.88
N ASP A 207 9.08 -0.32 -30.98
CA ASP A 207 9.53 -0.70 -32.33
C ASP A 207 10.19 -2.10 -32.36
N LEU A 208 9.65 -3.01 -31.56
CA LEU A 208 10.07 -4.41 -31.50
C LEU A 208 9.20 -5.26 -32.43
N PRO A 209 9.72 -6.39 -32.96
CA PRO A 209 8.92 -7.33 -33.73
C PRO A 209 7.68 -7.78 -32.94
N GLU A 210 6.50 -7.63 -33.53
CA GLU A 210 5.24 -7.97 -32.88
C GLU A 210 5.19 -9.47 -32.53
N PRO A 211 4.91 -9.84 -31.26
CA PRO A 211 4.86 -11.23 -30.86
C PRO A 211 3.65 -11.92 -31.48
N GLN A 212 3.69 -13.24 -31.64
CA GLN A 212 2.49 -13.97 -32.05
C GLN A 212 1.48 -14.02 -30.90
N GLN A 213 0.18 -14.01 -31.22
CA GLN A 213 -0.88 -14.10 -30.21
C GLN A 213 -0.73 -15.32 -29.31
N VAL A 214 -0.30 -16.46 -29.86
CA VAL A 214 -0.06 -17.69 -29.09
C VAL A 214 1.02 -17.50 -28.01
N ASP A 215 2.06 -16.72 -28.31
CA ASP A 215 3.15 -16.44 -27.37
C ASP A 215 2.66 -15.52 -26.24
N VAL A 216 1.85 -14.50 -26.60
CA VAL A 216 1.25 -13.58 -25.61
C VAL A 216 0.29 -14.34 -24.68
N GLN A 217 -0.55 -15.21 -25.23
CA GLN A 217 -1.46 -16.04 -24.44
C GLN A 217 -0.71 -17.00 -23.53
N ALA A 218 0.36 -17.65 -24.02
CA ALA A 218 1.20 -18.52 -23.20
C ALA A 218 1.87 -17.73 -22.05
N ALA A 219 2.38 -16.53 -22.33
CA ALA A 219 2.96 -15.66 -21.30
C ALA A 219 1.93 -15.24 -20.26
N LEU A 220 0.72 -14.86 -20.67
CA LEU A 220 -0.37 -14.51 -19.76
C LEU A 220 -0.83 -15.70 -18.91
N THR A 221 -0.84 -16.92 -19.45
CA THR A 221 -1.11 -18.13 -18.67
C THR A 221 -0.07 -18.31 -17.57
N VAL A 222 1.23 -18.15 -17.88
CA VAL A 222 2.31 -18.25 -16.88
C VAL A 222 2.16 -17.16 -15.81
N ILE A 223 1.92 -15.92 -16.22
CA ILE A 223 1.66 -14.79 -15.30
C ILE A 223 0.47 -15.10 -14.39
N GLY A 224 -0.63 -15.60 -14.95
CA GLY A 224 -1.83 -15.95 -14.21
C GLY A 224 -1.58 -16.99 -13.13
N VAL A 225 -0.86 -18.07 -13.47
CA VAL A 225 -0.45 -19.10 -12.50
C VAL A 225 0.42 -18.50 -11.40
N LEU A 226 1.41 -17.68 -11.75
CA LEU A 226 2.29 -17.05 -10.77
C LEU A 226 1.52 -16.13 -9.82
N ASP A 227 0.61 -15.30 -10.32
CA ASP A 227 -0.23 -14.41 -9.52
C ASP A 227 -1.08 -15.19 -8.50
N LEU A 228 -1.69 -16.31 -8.92
CA LEU A 228 -2.45 -17.19 -8.01
C LEU A 228 -1.56 -17.84 -6.95
N LEU A 229 -0.37 -18.31 -7.32
CA LEU A 229 0.58 -18.92 -6.39
C LEU A 229 1.06 -17.91 -5.34
N VAL A 230 1.45 -16.70 -5.74
CA VAL A 230 1.91 -15.69 -4.78
C VAL A 230 0.77 -15.15 -3.92
N ALA A 231 -0.46 -15.10 -4.44
CA ALA A 231 -1.63 -14.78 -3.63
C ALA A 231 -1.93 -15.84 -2.55
N ALA A 232 -1.77 -17.13 -2.86
CA ALA A 232 -1.86 -18.18 -1.85
C ALA A 232 -0.72 -18.06 -0.82
N LEU A 233 0.52 -17.90 -1.29
CA LEU A 233 1.70 -17.82 -0.44
C LEU A 233 1.69 -16.60 0.50
N ILE A 234 1.19 -15.43 0.07
CA ILE A 234 1.14 -14.24 0.94
C ILE A 234 0.12 -14.38 2.09
N VAL A 235 -0.92 -15.21 1.89
CA VAL A 235 -1.89 -15.55 2.94
C VAL A 235 -1.34 -16.62 3.87
N MET A 236 -0.76 -17.69 3.31
CA MET A 236 -0.25 -18.84 4.07
C MET A 236 1.04 -18.53 4.83
N THR A 237 1.88 -17.63 4.32
CA THR A 237 3.22 -17.35 4.87
C THR A 237 3.41 -15.87 5.17
N ARG A 238 4.35 -15.56 6.07
CA ARG A 238 4.82 -14.19 6.33
C ARG A 238 6.21 -13.95 5.73
N TRP A 239 6.45 -14.52 4.55
CA TRP A 239 7.77 -14.45 3.91
C TRP A 239 7.94 -13.10 3.18
N PRO A 240 8.88 -12.22 3.61
CA PRO A 240 9.12 -10.94 2.95
C PRO A 240 9.53 -11.07 1.48
N GLY A 241 10.13 -12.19 1.07
CA GLY A 241 10.45 -12.44 -0.34
C GLY A 241 9.22 -12.40 -1.24
N VAL A 242 8.10 -12.99 -0.80
CA VAL A 242 6.83 -12.99 -1.55
C VAL A 242 6.27 -11.57 -1.65
N ALA A 243 6.23 -10.84 -0.53
CA ALA A 243 5.76 -9.47 -0.51
C ALA A 243 6.61 -8.54 -1.40
N PHE A 244 7.93 -8.75 -1.43
CA PHE A 244 8.83 -7.99 -2.30
C PHE A 244 8.58 -8.30 -3.78
N TYR A 245 8.46 -9.58 -4.14
CA TYR A 245 8.12 -9.97 -5.52
C TYR A 245 6.78 -9.33 -5.96
N MET A 246 5.74 -9.45 -5.13
CA MET A 246 4.43 -8.86 -5.41
C MET A 246 4.50 -7.33 -5.52
N ALA A 247 5.32 -6.66 -4.69
CA ALA A 247 5.52 -5.23 -4.80
C ALA A 247 6.12 -4.85 -6.16
N THR A 248 7.22 -5.51 -6.54
CA THR A 248 7.91 -5.29 -7.81
C THR A 248 6.99 -5.58 -8.99
N TRP A 249 6.31 -6.73 -9.00
CA TRP A 249 5.38 -7.10 -10.05
C TRP A 249 4.18 -6.15 -10.15
N GLY A 250 3.60 -5.74 -9.02
CA GLY A 250 2.52 -4.76 -8.97
C GLY A 250 2.91 -3.40 -9.54
N PHE A 251 4.16 -2.96 -9.37
CA PHE A 251 4.66 -1.74 -10.00
C PHE A 251 4.98 -1.93 -11.49
N ILE A 252 5.55 -3.07 -11.90
CA ILE A 252 5.81 -3.38 -13.32
C ILE A 252 4.49 -3.40 -14.11
N THR A 253 3.47 -4.09 -13.59
CA THR A 253 2.15 -4.16 -14.24
C THR A 253 1.46 -2.79 -14.28
N ALA A 254 1.61 -1.94 -13.25
CA ALA A 254 1.14 -0.57 -13.31
C ALA A 254 1.88 0.25 -14.39
N ALA A 255 3.21 0.15 -14.46
CA ALA A 255 4.04 0.85 -15.44
C ALA A 255 3.78 0.38 -16.88
N SER A 256 3.34 -0.88 -17.07
CA SER A 256 3.03 -1.43 -18.40
C SER A 256 1.98 -0.62 -19.17
N ARG A 257 1.11 0.12 -18.46
CA ARG A 257 0.13 1.04 -19.06
C ARG A 257 0.83 2.14 -19.85
N VAL A 258 1.90 2.69 -19.29
CA VAL A 258 2.68 3.75 -19.94
C VAL A 258 3.56 3.18 -21.05
N THR A 259 4.14 1.99 -20.87
CA THR A 259 4.93 1.36 -21.95
C THR A 259 4.04 0.98 -23.14
N SER A 260 2.80 0.55 -22.89
CA SER A 260 1.84 0.20 -23.94
C SER A 260 1.21 1.41 -24.61
N ALA A 261 0.61 2.34 -23.84
CA ALA A 261 -0.19 3.44 -24.37
C ALA A 261 0.54 4.80 -24.40
N GLY A 262 1.78 4.86 -23.93
CA GLY A 262 2.57 6.08 -23.85
C GLY A 262 2.28 6.92 -22.60
N TRP A 263 2.84 8.14 -22.57
CA TRP A 263 2.76 8.99 -21.38
C TRP A 263 1.34 9.42 -21.03
N ASN A 264 0.41 9.43 -21.99
CA ASN A 264 -1.00 9.74 -21.74
C ASN A 264 -1.68 8.77 -20.75
N ALA A 265 -1.12 7.57 -20.55
CA ALA A 265 -1.62 6.59 -19.59
C ALA A 265 -0.95 6.68 -18.20
N TYR A 266 -0.24 7.78 -17.88
CA TYR A 266 0.39 7.92 -16.57
C TYR A 266 -0.62 7.87 -15.42
N ALA A 267 -1.82 8.44 -15.61
CA ALA A 267 -2.87 8.43 -14.60
C ALA A 267 -3.28 7.00 -14.22
N GLU A 268 -3.37 6.11 -15.21
CA GLU A 268 -3.66 4.68 -15.03
C GLU A 268 -2.57 3.92 -14.26
N MET A 269 -1.32 4.34 -14.41
CA MET A 269 -0.19 3.83 -13.63
C MET A 269 -0.28 4.31 -12.17
N LEU A 270 -0.48 5.61 -11.94
CA LEU A 270 -0.54 6.19 -10.60
C LEU A 270 -1.76 5.67 -9.80
N LEU A 271 -2.91 5.53 -10.44
CA LEU A 271 -4.12 4.95 -9.86
C LEU A 271 -3.89 3.53 -9.33
N ARG A 272 -3.00 2.77 -9.98
CA ARG A 272 -2.65 1.40 -9.59
C ARG A 272 -1.50 1.33 -8.58
N ALA A 273 -1.04 2.45 -8.02
CA ALA A 273 0.08 2.47 -7.08
C ALA A 273 -0.14 1.57 -5.85
N ALA A 274 -1.37 1.35 -5.38
CA ALA A 274 -1.62 0.41 -4.28
C ALA A 274 -1.35 -1.06 -4.63
N ASN A 275 -1.40 -1.46 -5.92
CA ASN A 275 -1.16 -2.82 -6.33
C ASN A 275 0.28 -3.28 -5.98
N GLY A 276 1.28 -2.40 -6.17
CA GLY A 276 2.64 -2.62 -5.69
C GLY A 276 2.90 -2.05 -4.28
N GLY A 277 2.19 -0.99 -3.92
CA GLY A 277 2.38 -0.25 -2.67
C GLY A 277 1.95 -1.01 -1.40
N VAL A 278 0.84 -1.75 -1.44
CA VAL A 278 0.40 -2.55 -0.29
C VAL A 278 1.36 -3.71 -0.01
N PRO A 279 1.78 -4.53 -0.99
CA PRO A 279 2.82 -5.53 -0.76
C PRO A 279 4.15 -4.93 -0.25
N LEU A 280 4.52 -3.73 -0.73
CA LEU A 280 5.71 -3.02 -0.21
C LEU A 280 5.58 -2.71 1.28
N VAL A 281 4.38 -2.30 1.74
CA VAL A 281 4.10 -2.11 3.18
C VAL A 281 4.27 -3.40 3.96
N LEU A 282 3.78 -4.54 3.44
CA LEU A 282 3.95 -5.86 4.06
C LEU A 282 5.43 -6.24 4.16
N PHE A 283 6.19 -6.00 3.09
CA PHE A 283 7.64 -6.22 3.06
C PHE A 283 8.36 -5.39 4.13
N LEU A 284 8.09 -4.08 4.21
CA LEU A 284 8.69 -3.18 5.20
C LEU A 284 8.34 -3.59 6.64
N TYR A 285 7.11 -4.04 6.88
CA TYR A 285 6.67 -4.48 8.19
C TYR A 285 7.42 -5.75 8.63
N TRP A 286 7.46 -6.80 7.79
CA TRP A 286 8.10 -8.08 8.16
C TRP A 286 9.62 -8.01 8.22
N THR A 287 10.25 -7.25 7.34
CA THR A 287 11.71 -7.00 7.43
C THR A 287 12.05 -6.20 8.68
N GLY A 288 11.20 -5.23 9.04
CA GLY A 288 11.27 -4.51 10.30
C GLY A 288 11.27 -5.46 11.49
N LEU A 289 10.23 -6.29 11.63
CA LEU A 289 10.10 -7.26 12.73
C LEU A 289 11.29 -8.21 12.85
N ARG A 290 11.74 -8.81 11.74
CA ARG A 290 12.91 -9.71 11.75
C ARG A 290 14.19 -9.02 12.23
N THR A 291 14.33 -7.73 11.93
CA THR A 291 15.48 -6.95 12.40
C THR A 291 15.42 -6.74 13.93
N LEU A 292 14.22 -6.54 14.48
CA LEU A 292 14.00 -6.40 15.91
C LEU A 292 14.31 -7.71 16.65
N GLU A 293 13.79 -8.82 16.13
CA GLU A 293 14.01 -10.16 16.71
C GLU A 293 15.50 -10.53 16.76
N ARG A 294 16.24 -10.29 15.67
CA ARG A 294 17.69 -10.53 15.62
C ARG A 294 18.45 -9.69 16.64
N LYS A 295 18.07 -8.42 16.79
CA LYS A 295 18.70 -7.52 17.76
C LYS A 295 18.43 -7.99 19.19
N ALA A 296 17.19 -8.35 19.51
CA ALA A 296 16.83 -8.87 20.82
C ALA A 296 17.57 -10.19 21.13
N ALA A 297 17.73 -11.07 20.14
CA ALA A 297 18.51 -12.30 20.29
C ALA A 297 19.99 -12.01 20.62
N SER A 298 20.62 -11.05 19.91
CA SER A 298 22.01 -10.67 20.19
C SER A 298 22.21 -9.99 21.55
N GLU A 299 21.23 -9.21 22.02
CA GLU A 299 21.30 -8.58 23.34
C GLU A 299 21.14 -9.62 24.47
N ASN A 300 20.31 -10.63 24.27
CA ASN A 300 20.16 -11.74 25.22
C ASN A 300 21.40 -12.65 25.25
N GLU A 301 22.03 -12.92 24.10
CA GLU A 301 23.27 -13.70 24.01
C GLU A 301 24.40 -13.00 24.78
N GLN A 302 24.59 -11.69 24.53
CA GLN A 302 25.57 -10.89 25.29
C GLN A 302 25.28 -10.90 26.79
N ALA A 303 24.02 -10.73 27.20
CA ALA A 303 23.66 -10.74 28.63
C ALA A 303 23.94 -12.09 29.31
N ASN A 304 23.85 -13.19 28.58
CA ASN A 304 24.19 -14.52 29.10
C ASN A 304 25.70 -14.70 29.26
N ASP A 305 26.51 -14.25 28.30
CA ASP A 305 27.98 -14.34 28.36
C ASP A 305 28.54 -13.58 29.58
N TRP A 306 28.00 -12.38 29.88
CA TRP A 306 28.36 -11.62 31.08
C TRP A 306 28.04 -12.33 32.40
N ASN A 307 26.98 -13.14 32.42
CA ASN A 307 26.60 -13.90 33.62
C ASN A 307 27.47 -15.14 33.82
N THR A 308 28.02 -15.72 32.75
CA THR A 308 28.94 -16.86 32.84
C THR A 308 30.35 -16.44 33.24
N GLU A 309 30.88 -15.32 32.69
CA GLU A 309 32.22 -14.83 33.06
C GLU A 309 32.28 -14.35 34.52
N GLY A 310 31.19 -13.81 35.07
CA GLY A 310 31.12 -13.36 36.46
C GLY A 310 31.12 -14.47 37.52
N TYR A 311 30.94 -15.74 37.13
CA TYR A 311 30.92 -16.87 38.08
C TYR A 311 32.27 -17.60 38.18
N GLU A 312 33.12 -17.54 37.16
CA GLU A 312 34.41 -18.26 37.16
C GLU A 312 35.50 -17.53 37.96
N ASP A 313 35.44 -16.20 38.10
CA ASP A 313 36.48 -15.41 38.81
C ASP A 313 36.31 -15.42 40.35
N GLY A 314 35.20 -15.99 40.85
CA GLY A 314 34.88 -16.04 42.29
C GLY A 314 35.43 -17.27 43.03
N ASP A 315 35.65 -18.38 42.35
CA ASP A 315 36.06 -19.65 42.98
C ASP A 315 37.59 -19.82 43.05
N GLU A 316 38.38 -19.16 42.18
CA GLU A 316 39.85 -19.25 42.24
C GLU A 316 40.46 -18.51 43.46
N VAL A 317 39.81 -17.45 43.95
CA VAL A 317 40.34 -16.67 45.09
C VAL A 317 40.28 -17.49 46.39
N HIS A 318 39.26 -18.33 46.58
CA HIS A 318 39.13 -19.15 47.79
C HIS A 318 39.94 -20.45 47.79
N GLU A 319 40.40 -20.93 46.62
CA GLU A 319 41.25 -22.12 46.58
C GLU A 319 42.72 -21.81 46.90
N SER A 320 43.17 -20.58 46.66
CA SER A 320 44.52 -20.13 47.04
C SER A 320 44.72 -19.98 48.55
N GLU A 321 43.69 -19.59 49.32
CA GLU A 321 43.77 -19.46 50.79
C GLU A 321 43.74 -20.81 51.52
N ARG A 322 43.18 -21.87 50.93
CA ARG A 322 43.13 -23.20 51.58
C ARG A 322 44.43 -24.01 51.48
N ARG A 323 45.40 -23.60 50.64
CA ARG A 323 46.66 -24.35 50.45
C ARG A 323 47.82 -23.87 51.33
N VAL A 324 47.61 -22.90 52.22
CA VAL A 324 48.67 -22.35 53.12
C VAL A 324 48.44 -22.71 54.61
N GLY A 325 47.50 -23.62 54.91
CA GLY A 325 47.24 -24.13 56.27
C GLY A 325 47.84 -25.51 56.51
#